data_AF-A0AA42ZBG0-F1
#
_entry.id   AF-A0AA42ZBG0-F1
#
_cell.length_a   1.000
_cell.length_b   1.000
_cell.length_c   1.000
_cell.angle_alpha   90.00
_cell.angle_beta   90.00
_cell.angle_gamma   90.00
#
_symmetry.space_group_name_H-M   'P 1'
#
loop_
_entity.id
_entity.type
_entity.pdbx_description
1 polymer ?
#
loop_
_entity_poly.entity_id
_entity_poly.type
_entity_poly.pdbx_seq_one_letter_code
_entity_poly.pdbx_strand_id
1 'polypeptide(L)'
;MKYGISELSIVPVRNEKNSDSAMCTQLLYGEFFKVLENKKKYCRIRTFPEGCEGWVDIRQIRPLSKKEFKYLENLKRVKLCADLVSFIEVDNQLIPIMLGSRLNGLKILAHDYDGEFVKFSVKKKALTPLALSYLNAPY
;
A
#
# COMPACT_ATOMS: atom_id res chain seq x y z
N MET A 1 -11.18 -10.87 -11.03
CA MET A 1 -9.98 -10.09 -10.66
C MET A 1 -8.89 -11.04 -10.19
N LYS A 2 -7.64 -10.88 -10.66
CA LYS A 2 -6.49 -11.73 -10.25
C LYS A 2 -5.39 -10.96 -9.51
N TYR A 3 -5.34 -9.65 -9.69
CA TYR A 3 -4.34 -8.75 -9.10
C TYR A 3 -5.04 -7.47 -8.67
N GLY A 4 -4.48 -6.76 -7.70
CA GLY A 4 -4.98 -5.47 -7.25
C GLY A 4 -3.92 -4.60 -6.60
N ILE A 5 -4.28 -3.35 -6.38
CA ILE A 5 -3.48 -2.31 -5.72
C ILE A 5 -4.38 -1.53 -4.74
N SER A 6 -3.79 -1.07 -3.64
CA SER A 6 -4.44 -0.11 -2.74
C SER A 6 -4.28 1.30 -3.30
N GLU A 7 -5.39 2.00 -3.51
CA GLU A 7 -5.39 3.43 -3.87
C GLU A 7 -5.84 4.32 -2.69
N LEU A 8 -6.19 3.71 -1.56
CA LEU A 8 -6.56 4.38 -0.31
C LEU A 8 -5.34 4.48 0.61
N SER A 9 -5.40 5.38 1.60
CA SER A 9 -4.33 5.58 2.60
C SER A 9 -3.91 4.27 3.28
N ILE A 10 -4.88 3.60 3.91
CA ILE A 10 -4.71 2.37 4.69
C ILE A 10 -5.95 1.50 4.44
N VAL A 11 -5.74 0.22 4.12
CA VAL A 11 -6.81 -0.76 3.95
C VAL A 11 -6.58 -1.94 4.89
N PRO A 12 -7.53 -2.26 5.79
CA PRO A 12 -7.37 -3.36 6.72
C PRO A 12 -7.46 -4.71 5.98
N VAL A 13 -6.52 -5.60 6.29
CA VAL A 13 -6.56 -7.00 5.86
C VAL A 13 -6.93 -7.84 7.08
N ARG A 14 -7.99 -8.66 6.96
CA ARG A 14 -8.61 -9.37 8.08
C ARG A 14 -8.46 -10.88 7.99
N ASN A 15 -8.51 -11.57 9.12
CA ASN A 15 -8.42 -13.03 9.16
C ASN A 15 -9.62 -13.72 8.50
N GLU A 16 -10.81 -13.11 8.59
CA GLU A 16 -12.04 -13.63 8.01
C GLU A 16 -12.74 -12.61 7.12
N LYS A 17 -13.67 -13.11 6.30
CA LYS A 17 -14.56 -12.32 5.41
C LYS A 17 -15.66 -11.57 6.18
N ASN A 18 -15.29 -10.88 7.25
CA ASN A 18 -16.18 -10.15 8.15
C ASN A 18 -15.51 -8.83 8.57
N SER A 19 -16.27 -7.72 8.57
CA SER A 19 -15.80 -6.41 9.04
C SER A 19 -15.34 -6.42 10.49
N ASP A 20 -15.93 -7.29 11.30
CA ASP A 20 -15.66 -7.38 12.74
C ASP A 20 -14.54 -8.37 13.06
N SER A 21 -14.01 -9.07 12.05
CA SER A 21 -12.88 -9.98 12.21
C SER A 21 -11.61 -9.22 12.56
N ALA A 22 -10.74 -9.84 13.36
CA ALA A 22 -9.44 -9.28 13.69
C ALA A 22 -8.62 -8.93 12.43
N MET A 23 -7.98 -7.76 12.47
CA MET A 23 -7.02 -7.34 11.45
C MET A 23 -5.73 -8.14 11.62
N CYS A 24 -5.22 -8.72 10.54
CA CYS A 24 -3.95 -9.44 10.53
C CYS A 24 -2.79 -8.57 10.02
N THR A 25 -3.07 -7.67 9.08
CA THR A 25 -2.13 -6.67 8.57
C THR A 25 -2.91 -5.52 7.94
N GLN A 26 -2.21 -4.51 7.47
CA GLN A 26 -2.76 -3.39 6.72
C GLN A 26 -2.02 -3.24 5.39
N LEU A 27 -2.76 -2.84 4.35
CA LEU A 27 -2.18 -2.36 3.10
C LEU A 27 -2.02 -0.86 3.19
N LEU A 28 -0.82 -0.35 2.91
CA LEU A 28 -0.58 1.06 2.68
C LEU A 28 -0.88 1.45 1.24
N TYR A 29 -1.01 2.75 1.00
CA TYR A 29 -1.19 3.28 -0.35
C TYR A 29 -0.15 2.72 -1.33
N GLY A 30 -0.63 2.29 -2.49
CA GLY A 30 0.17 1.81 -3.61
C GLY A 30 0.80 0.42 -3.42
N GLU A 31 0.53 -0.26 -2.29
CA GLU A 31 0.84 -1.67 -2.15
C GLU A 31 -0.05 -2.51 -3.05
N PHE A 32 0.54 -3.55 -3.65
CA PHE A 32 -0.13 -4.39 -4.64
C PHE A 32 -0.02 -5.85 -4.25
N PHE A 33 -0.97 -6.65 -4.74
CA PHE A 33 -1.19 -8.00 -4.24
C PHE A 33 -1.79 -8.91 -5.31
N LYS A 34 -1.69 -10.22 -5.07
CA LYS A 34 -2.35 -11.26 -5.86
C LYS A 34 -3.66 -11.62 -5.18
N VAL A 35 -4.72 -11.81 -5.95
CA VAL A 35 -6.01 -12.30 -5.44
C VAL A 35 -5.99 -13.82 -5.52
N LEU A 36 -6.11 -14.47 -4.36
CA LEU A 36 -6.17 -15.92 -4.22
C LEU A 36 -7.59 -16.45 -4.41
N GLU A 37 -8.56 -15.76 -3.81
CA GLU A 37 -9.97 -16.13 -3.87
C GLU A 37 -10.85 -14.88 -4.00
N ASN A 38 -11.90 -14.96 -4.81
CA ASN A 38 -12.83 -13.87 -5.02
C ASN A 38 -14.25 -14.30 -4.62
N LYS A 39 -14.87 -13.56 -3.70
CA LYS A 39 -16.28 -13.70 -3.30
C LYS A 39 -16.99 -12.37 -3.54
N LYS A 40 -18.33 -12.39 -3.54
CA LYS A 40 -19.16 -11.21 -3.86
C LYS A 40 -18.73 -9.90 -3.19
N LYS A 41 -18.39 -9.93 -1.89
CA LYS A 41 -18.02 -8.73 -1.11
C LYS A 41 -16.55 -8.69 -0.68
N TYR A 42 -15.87 -9.83 -0.64
CA TYR A 42 -14.54 -9.96 -0.07
C TYR A 42 -13.62 -10.74 -1.01
N CYS A 43 -12.36 -10.32 -1.05
CA CYS A 43 -11.30 -11.02 -1.74
C CYS A 43 -10.28 -11.52 -0.73
N ARG A 44 -9.84 -12.78 -0.85
CA ARG A 44 -8.65 -13.25 -0.16
C ARG A 44 -7.44 -12.89 -1.01
N ILE A 45 -6.51 -12.15 -0.43
CA ILE A 45 -5.33 -11.62 -1.12
C ILE A 45 -4.06 -12.18 -0.51
N ARG A 46 -2.97 -12.11 -1.27
CA ARG A 46 -1.60 -12.28 -0.80
C ARG A 46 -0.78 -11.04 -1.16
N THR A 47 -0.27 -10.34 -0.17
CA THR A 47 0.50 -9.10 -0.34
C THR A 47 1.84 -9.37 -1.01
N PHE A 48 2.39 -8.34 -1.66
CA PHE A 48 3.74 -8.38 -2.24
C PHE A 48 4.55 -7.18 -1.76
N PRO A 49 5.81 -7.37 -1.36
CA PRO A 49 6.59 -8.62 -1.38
C PRO A 49 6.45 -9.55 -0.16
N GLU A 50 5.78 -9.13 0.91
CA GLU A 50 5.83 -9.77 2.24
C GLU A 50 5.12 -11.12 2.29
N GLY A 51 4.14 -11.35 1.40
CA GLY A 51 3.44 -12.63 1.29
C GLY A 51 2.36 -12.86 2.34
N CYS A 52 1.97 -11.84 3.11
CA CYS A 52 0.88 -11.94 4.08
C CYS A 52 -0.45 -12.24 3.38
N GLU A 53 -1.28 -13.06 4.03
CA GLU A 53 -2.61 -13.42 3.51
C GLU A 53 -3.73 -12.96 4.42
N GLY A 54 -4.85 -12.58 3.79
CA GLY A 54 -6.10 -12.31 4.50
C GLY A 54 -7.17 -11.79 3.57
N TRP A 55 -8.27 -11.31 4.14
CA TRP A 55 -9.45 -10.85 3.45
C TRP A 55 -9.55 -9.34 3.43
N VAL A 56 -9.97 -8.79 2.29
CA VAL A 56 -10.21 -7.36 2.08
C VAL A 56 -11.58 -7.16 1.43
N ASP A 57 -12.26 -6.06 1.76
CA ASP A 57 -13.49 -5.66 1.06
C ASP A 57 -13.15 -5.25 -0.38
N ILE A 58 -13.88 -5.80 -1.34
CA ILE A 58 -13.62 -5.56 -2.77
C ILE A 58 -13.77 -4.08 -3.15
N ARG A 59 -14.54 -3.29 -2.38
CA ARG A 59 -14.75 -1.86 -2.61
C ARG A 59 -13.54 -1.00 -2.21
N GLN A 60 -12.62 -1.54 -1.42
CA GLN A 60 -11.45 -0.81 -0.92
C GLN A 60 -10.20 -1.04 -1.78
N ILE A 61 -10.33 -1.77 -2.89
CA ILE A 61 -9.20 -2.17 -3.72
C ILE A 61 -9.46 -1.87 -5.19
N ARG A 62 -8.40 -1.49 -5.89
CA ARG A 62 -8.44 -1.28 -7.34
C ARG A 62 -7.90 -2.51 -8.07
N PRO A 63 -8.63 -3.08 -9.04
CA PRO A 63 -8.13 -4.17 -9.88
C PRO A 63 -6.90 -3.74 -10.69
N LEU A 64 -5.94 -4.64 -10.83
CA LEU A 64 -4.81 -4.49 -11.77
C LEU A 64 -4.89 -5.53 -12.89
N SER A 65 -4.51 -5.11 -14.10
CA SER A 65 -4.19 -6.03 -15.18
C SER A 65 -2.90 -6.80 -14.89
N LYS A 66 -2.73 -7.94 -15.57
CA LYS A 66 -1.48 -8.72 -15.48
C LYS A 66 -0.25 -7.94 -15.94
N LYS A 67 -0.43 -7.02 -16.91
CA LYS A 67 0.65 -6.18 -17.43
C LYS A 67 1.11 -5.17 -16.39
N GLU A 68 0.18 -4.46 -15.74
CA GLU A 68 0.48 -3.50 -14.67
C GLU A 68 1.12 -4.17 -13.46
N PHE A 69 0.59 -5.33 -13.03
CA PHE A 69 1.17 -6.09 -11.93
C PHE A 69 2.63 -6.48 -12.23
N LYS A 70 2.89 -7.05 -13.41
CA LYS A 70 4.25 -7.42 -13.83
C LYS A 70 5.17 -6.21 -13.97
N TYR A 71 4.64 -5.07 -14.42
CA TYR A 71 5.39 -3.84 -14.47
C TYR A 71 5.86 -3.45 -13.06
N LEU A 72 4.96 -3.42 -12.08
CA LEU A 72 5.28 -3.11 -10.68
C LEU A 72 6.25 -4.13 -10.04
N GLU A 73 6.05 -5.42 -10.31
CA GLU A 73 6.88 -6.53 -9.81
C GLU A 73 8.33 -6.43 -10.33
N ASN A 74 8.53 -5.99 -11.57
CA ASN A 74 9.85 -5.91 -12.20
C ASN A 74 10.61 -4.60 -11.93
N LEU A 75 10.03 -3.64 -11.21
CA LEU A 75 10.70 -2.38 -10.88
C LEU A 75 11.86 -2.62 -9.89
N LYS A 76 13.09 -2.44 -10.38
CA LYS A 76 14.31 -2.56 -9.55
C LYS A 76 14.40 -1.55 -8.41
N ARG A 77 13.71 -0.41 -8.53
CA ARG A 77 13.76 0.69 -7.55
C ARG A 77 12.37 0.92 -6.96
N VAL A 78 12.23 0.61 -5.68
CA VAL A 78 11.05 0.95 -4.90
C VAL A 78 11.11 2.43 -4.53
N LYS A 79 10.00 3.14 -4.73
CA LYS A 79 9.80 4.52 -4.29
C LYS A 79 8.84 4.48 -3.12
N LEU A 80 9.29 4.89 -1.93
CA LEU A 80 8.44 4.98 -0.76
C LEU A 80 8.28 6.43 -0.31
N CYS A 81 7.12 6.73 0.28
CA CYS A 81 6.91 7.92 1.09
C CYS A 81 7.84 7.86 2.31
N ALA A 82 8.50 8.97 2.61
CA ALA A 82 9.50 9.07 3.67
C ALA A 82 9.09 9.99 4.82
N ASP A 83 8.01 10.73 4.65
CA ASP A 83 7.40 11.54 5.69
C ASP A 83 6.42 10.69 6.49
N LEU A 84 6.25 11.01 7.78
CA LEU A 84 5.29 10.33 8.65
C LEU A 84 3.88 10.37 8.05
N VAL A 85 3.50 11.55 7.56
CA VAL A 85 2.27 11.82 6.83
C VAL A 85 2.61 12.72 5.64
N SER A 86 2.15 12.33 4.46
CA SER A 86 2.17 13.15 3.24
C SER A 86 0.82 13.04 2.53
N PHE A 87 0.67 13.67 1.38
CA PHE A 87 -0.60 13.71 0.65
C PHE A 87 -0.44 13.39 -0.83
N ILE A 88 -1.43 12.70 -1.36
CA ILE A 88 -1.62 12.47 -2.79
C ILE A 88 -2.81 13.29 -3.24
N GLU A 89 -2.65 14.00 -4.34
CA GLU A 89 -3.71 14.80 -4.94
C GLU A 89 -4.41 14.01 -6.05
N VAL A 90 -5.74 13.94 -5.97
CA VAL A 90 -6.62 13.31 -6.95
C VAL A 90 -7.88 14.16 -7.06
N ASP A 91 -8.19 14.68 -8.24
CA ASP A 91 -9.41 15.47 -8.48
C ASP A 91 -9.65 16.61 -7.45
N ASN A 92 -8.59 17.37 -7.13
CA ASN A 92 -8.57 18.41 -6.08
C ASN A 92 -8.87 17.90 -4.65
N GLN A 93 -8.77 16.60 -4.41
CA GLN A 93 -8.86 15.98 -3.09
C GLN A 93 -7.50 15.50 -2.63
N LEU A 94 -7.28 15.57 -1.32
CA LEU A 94 -6.05 15.10 -0.69
C LEU A 94 -6.29 13.78 0.01
N ILE A 95 -5.57 12.75 -0.41
CA ILE A 95 -5.52 11.45 0.26
C ILE A 95 -4.27 11.45 1.15
N PRO A 96 -4.40 11.39 2.49
CA PRO A 96 -3.23 11.24 3.34
C PRO A 96 -2.57 9.89 3.05
N ILE A 97 -1.24 9.85 3.07
CA ILE A 97 -0.46 8.62 2.94
C ILE A 97 0.60 8.57 4.03
N MET A 98 0.84 7.37 4.54
CA MET A 98 1.76 7.18 5.67
C MET A 98 3.18 6.88 5.18
N LEU A 99 4.14 7.08 6.07
CA LEU A 99 5.51 6.57 5.95
C LEU A 99 5.50 5.11 5.48
N GLY A 100 6.29 4.81 4.45
CA GLY A 100 6.35 3.47 3.86
C GLY A 100 5.34 3.22 2.73
N SER A 101 4.40 4.12 2.46
CA SER A 101 3.50 4.03 1.30
C SER A 101 4.27 3.95 -0.02
N ARG A 102 3.81 3.13 -0.97
CA ARG A 102 4.54 2.81 -2.20
C ARG A 102 4.10 3.66 -3.39
N LEU A 103 4.97 4.56 -3.83
CA LEU A 103 4.69 5.55 -4.87
C LEU A 103 4.93 5.03 -6.30
N ASN A 104 5.33 3.76 -6.46
CA ASN A 104 5.53 3.16 -7.79
C ASN A 104 4.24 3.07 -8.62
N GLY A 105 3.07 3.04 -7.95
CA GLY A 105 1.75 2.91 -8.58
C GLY A 105 1.17 4.21 -9.14
N LEU A 106 1.75 5.39 -8.87
CA LEU A 106 1.16 6.70 -9.20
C LEU A 106 0.68 6.79 -10.67
N LYS A 107 1.52 6.37 -11.63
CA LYS A 107 1.18 6.39 -13.06
C LYS A 107 0.02 5.47 -13.44
N ILE A 108 -0.13 4.34 -12.75
CA ILE A 108 -1.21 3.37 -13.00
C ILE A 108 -2.52 3.90 -12.40
N LEU A 109 -2.41 4.56 -11.23
CA LEU A 109 -3.54 5.13 -10.53
C LEU A 109 -4.02 6.44 -11.15
N ALA A 110 -3.16 7.12 -11.93
CA ALA A 110 -3.35 8.49 -12.42
C ALA A 110 -3.49 9.50 -11.27
N HIS A 111 -2.62 9.34 -10.26
CA HIS A 111 -2.58 10.19 -9.08
C HIS A 111 -1.30 11.02 -9.05
N ASP A 112 -1.38 12.22 -8.49
CA ASP A 112 -0.26 13.15 -8.38
C ASP A 112 0.28 13.22 -6.95
N TYR A 113 1.59 13.39 -6.84
CA TYR A 113 2.31 13.47 -5.57
C TYR A 113 3.37 14.56 -5.67
N ASP A 114 3.17 15.64 -4.92
CA ASP A 114 4.05 16.82 -4.89
C ASP A 114 5.08 16.77 -3.73
N GLY A 115 5.05 15.72 -2.92
CA GLY A 115 5.98 15.55 -1.80
C GLY A 115 7.36 15.01 -2.20
N GLU A 116 8.29 15.01 -1.24
CA GLU A 116 9.56 14.34 -1.42
C GLU A 116 9.38 12.80 -1.41
N PHE A 117 10.18 12.09 -2.20
CA PHE A 117 10.22 10.63 -2.18
C PHE A 117 11.65 10.16 -1.95
N VAL A 118 11.84 9.19 -1.06
CA VAL A 118 13.15 8.60 -0.85
C VAL A 118 13.42 7.57 -1.94
N LYS A 119 14.48 7.83 -2.72
CA LYS A 119 15.15 6.79 -3.51
C LYS A 119 16.03 6.02 -2.54
N PHE A 120 15.69 4.76 -2.24
CA PHE A 120 16.41 3.94 -1.26
C PHE A 120 17.94 3.99 -1.45
N SER A 121 18.58 4.76 -0.57
CA SER A 121 20.00 4.73 -0.23
C SER A 121 20.05 5.09 1.25
N VAL A 122 19.68 4.14 2.10
CA VAL A 122 19.65 4.37 3.55
C VAL A 122 21.10 4.43 4.01
N LYS A 123 21.61 5.65 4.16
CA LYS A 123 22.85 5.88 4.90
C LYS A 123 22.58 5.47 6.35
N LYS A 124 23.50 4.74 6.98
CA LYS A 124 23.37 4.30 8.40
C LYS A 124 22.95 5.43 9.36
N LYS A 125 23.36 6.67 9.06
CA LYS A 125 22.99 7.89 9.81
C LYS A 125 21.48 8.20 9.82
N ALA A 126 20.71 7.73 8.84
CA ALA A 126 19.27 7.99 8.73
C ALA A 126 18.41 7.03 9.57
N LEU A 127 18.98 5.95 10.12
CA LEU A 127 18.22 4.95 10.87
C LEU A 127 17.70 5.50 12.20
N THR A 128 18.52 6.25 12.94
CA THR A 128 18.11 6.79 14.26
C THR A 128 16.97 7.79 14.15
N PRO A 129 17.02 8.82 13.26
CA PRO A 129 15.88 9.70 13.05
C PRO A 129 14.60 8.98 12.62
N LEU A 130 14.72 7.98 11.74
CA LEU A 130 13.58 7.16 11.30
C LEU A 130 12.99 6.31 12.44
N ALA A 131 13.81 5.76 13.33
CA ALA A 131 13.30 5.04 14.49
C ALA A 131 12.58 5.98 15.46
N LEU A 132 13.12 7.20 15.66
CA LEU A 132 12.51 8.21 16.53
C LEU A 132 11.18 8.74 15.98
N SER A 133 10.92 8.69 14.66
CA SER A 133 9.60 9.05 14.12
C SER A 133 8.49 8.08 14.51
N TYR A 134 8.83 6.86 14.93
CA TYR A 134 7.89 5.88 15.47
C TYR A 134 7.85 5.85 17.01
N LEU A 135 8.60 6.73 17.68
CA LEU A 135 8.57 6.82 19.14
C LEU A 135 7.15 7.19 19.59
N ASN A 136 6.60 6.43 20.55
CA ASN A 136 5.23 6.55 21.06
C ASN A 136 4.12 6.13 20.08
N ALA A 137 4.43 5.45 18.97
CA ALA A 137 3.39 4.80 18.16
C ALA A 137 2.68 3.71 19.00
N PRO A 138 1.34 3.68 19.04
CA PRO A 138 0.59 2.67 19.78
C PRO A 138 0.75 1.29 19.15
N TYR A 139 0.58 0.24 19.98
CA TYR A 139 0.51 -1.16 19.57
C TYR A 139 -0.93 -1.59 19.28
#